data_AF-A0A1U8PS92-F1
#
_entry.id   AF-A0A1U8PS92-F1
#
_cell.length_a   1.000
_cell.length_b   1.000
_cell.length_c   1.000
_cell.angle_alpha   90.00
_cell.angle_beta   90.00
_cell.angle_gamma   90.00
#
_symmetry.space_group_name_H-M   'P 1'
#
loop_
_entity.id
_entity.type
_entity.pdbx_description
1 polymer ?
#
loop_
_entity_poly.entity_id
_entity_poly.type
_entity_poly.pdbx_seq_one_letter_code
_entity_poly.pdbx_strand_id
1 'polypeptide(L)'
;MSAAVCGSKRSFFEDIPSSPSASVSKKLRRCSPSSPSSVRFAPPPSLLDHLQALFPHMDPELLERALLECGNNIDTAIKRLQELHLGAADATGEKMGPVEELGTTAEQGTVTNNGEAADTTAQIPSAPETLPVDGAEWVDLFVGEMMGASSVDDAKARASKLLEVLEKSISENIAKEAAQSFHKENMMLKEQIQVLIQENTVLKRAVAIQHERQKEYQDKNNELEHLKQLVSQYQDQLRTLEVNNYALTMHLRQAQQSNSIPGRFHPDIF
;
A
#
# COMPACT_ATOMS: atom_id res chain seq x y z
N MET A 1 27.43 17.22 49.65
CA MET A 1 26.86 15.96 50.15
C MET A 1 26.09 15.33 49.01
N SER A 2 26.64 14.24 48.47
CA SER A 2 26.13 13.54 47.28
C SER A 2 25.00 12.60 47.66
N ALA A 3 23.97 12.51 46.82
CA ALA A 3 23.04 11.39 46.81
C ALA A 3 23.09 10.73 45.42
N ALA A 4 23.74 9.57 45.38
CA ALA A 4 23.64 8.60 44.31
C ALA A 4 22.62 7.54 44.74
N VAL A 5 21.69 7.17 43.86
CA VAL A 5 20.95 5.91 43.99
C VAL A 5 20.96 5.21 42.64
N CYS A 6 21.58 4.03 42.68
CA CYS A 6 21.80 3.08 41.60
C CYS A 6 20.48 2.40 41.20
N GLY A 7 20.35 2.03 39.93
CA GLY A 7 19.20 1.33 39.40
C GLY A 7 19.11 -0.14 39.84
N SER A 8 17.99 -0.80 39.52
CA SER A 8 17.99 -2.24 39.25
C SER A 8 16.78 -2.65 38.42
N LYS A 9 17.08 -3.51 37.45
CA LYS A 9 16.23 -4.06 36.41
C LYS A 9 15.31 -5.13 36.99
N ARG A 10 14.02 -5.12 36.60
CA ARG A 10 13.12 -6.26 36.83
C ARG A 10 13.33 -7.28 35.70
N SER A 11 13.99 -8.38 36.04
CA SER A 11 14.04 -9.62 35.27
C SER A 11 13.03 -10.57 35.90
N PHE A 12 11.94 -10.87 35.20
CA PHE A 12 10.96 -11.89 35.55
C PHE A 12 11.10 -13.04 34.55
N PHE A 13 11.64 -14.18 34.98
CA PHE A 13 10.94 -15.46 34.90
C PHE A 13 11.71 -16.52 35.69
N GLU A 14 10.92 -17.35 36.36
CA GLU A 14 11.26 -18.23 37.47
C GLU A 14 11.95 -19.54 37.09
N ASP A 15 12.65 -20.04 38.10
CA ASP A 15 13.31 -21.32 38.28
C ASP A 15 12.61 -22.58 37.74
N ILE A 16 13.40 -23.50 37.18
CA ILE A 16 13.14 -24.94 37.23
C ILE A 16 14.42 -25.64 37.73
N PRO A 17 14.36 -26.50 38.77
CA PRO A 17 15.55 -27.00 39.46
C PRO A 17 16.25 -28.13 38.68
N SER A 18 17.58 -28.12 38.71
CA SER A 18 18.45 -29.18 38.19
C SER A 18 18.87 -30.16 39.29
N SER A 19 18.91 -31.46 38.98
CA SER A 19 19.64 -32.50 39.75
C SER A 19 19.78 -33.83 38.97
N PRO A 20 20.74 -34.73 39.29
CA PRO A 20 21.89 -34.98 38.41
C PRO A 20 22.13 -36.43 37.91
N SER A 21 23.06 -36.54 36.95
CA SER A 21 24.00 -37.64 36.61
C SER A 21 23.52 -39.06 36.30
N ALA A 22 23.86 -39.57 35.09
CA ALA A 22 24.77 -40.73 34.89
C ALA A 22 24.94 -41.13 33.40
N SER A 23 26.17 -40.95 32.90
CA SER A 23 26.98 -41.79 31.98
C SER A 23 26.35 -42.77 30.95
N VAL A 24 26.85 -42.73 29.69
CA VAL A 24 27.68 -43.78 29.03
C VAL A 24 27.55 -43.77 27.47
N SER A 25 28.72 -43.71 26.82
CA SER A 25 29.14 -44.23 25.48
C SER A 25 28.60 -43.71 24.14
N LYS A 26 29.53 -43.06 23.41
CA LYS A 26 30.04 -43.37 22.04
C LYS A 26 29.03 -43.88 20.99
N LYS A 27 28.63 -43.00 20.07
CA LYS A 27 28.69 -43.29 18.62
C LYS A 27 28.76 -42.00 17.79
N LEU A 28 29.92 -41.79 17.17
CA LEU A 28 30.17 -40.78 16.17
C LEU A 28 29.30 -41.09 14.92
N ARG A 29 28.35 -40.22 14.58
CA ARG A 29 27.85 -40.09 13.20
C ARG A 29 27.80 -38.62 12.84
N ARG A 30 28.56 -38.26 11.80
CA ARG A 30 28.51 -36.97 11.14
C ARG A 30 27.14 -36.84 10.46
N CYS A 31 26.39 -35.80 10.81
CA CYS A 31 25.28 -35.31 10.00
C CYS A 31 25.58 -33.83 9.73
N SER A 32 25.80 -33.52 8.46
CA SER A 32 25.84 -32.16 7.93
C SER A 32 24.56 -31.39 8.30
N PRO A 33 24.61 -30.07 8.49
CA PRO A 33 23.40 -29.30 8.73
C PRO A 33 22.55 -29.28 7.45
N SER A 34 21.37 -29.89 7.51
CA SER A 34 20.34 -29.73 6.50
C SER A 34 19.88 -28.27 6.50
N SER A 35 19.95 -27.65 5.32
CA SER A 35 19.44 -26.32 5.01
C SER A 35 17.99 -26.14 5.50
N PRO A 36 17.58 -24.93 5.93
CA PRO A 36 16.20 -24.68 6.27
C PRO A 36 15.35 -24.81 5.00
N SER A 37 14.23 -25.51 5.15
CA SER A 37 13.20 -25.70 4.15
C SER A 37 12.89 -24.38 3.42
N SER A 38 13.14 -24.36 2.12
CA SER A 38 12.59 -23.36 1.22
C SER A 38 11.07 -23.47 1.31
N VAL A 39 10.45 -22.46 1.93
CA VAL A 39 9.04 -22.14 1.71
C VAL A 39 8.87 -22.12 0.21
N ARG A 40 8.08 -23.05 -0.35
CA ARG A 40 7.73 -23.04 -1.76
C ARG A 40 6.88 -21.81 -2.03
N PHE A 41 7.53 -20.67 -2.20
CA PHE A 41 7.00 -19.64 -3.07
C PHE A 41 6.81 -20.31 -4.42
N ALA A 42 5.58 -20.28 -4.94
CA ALA A 42 5.38 -20.52 -6.36
C ALA A 42 6.41 -19.65 -7.10
N PRO A 43 7.08 -20.16 -8.15
CA PRO A 43 7.94 -19.31 -8.96
C PRO A 43 7.10 -18.09 -9.38
N PRO A 44 7.63 -16.86 -9.28
CA PRO A 44 6.90 -15.70 -9.74
C PRO A 44 6.44 -15.99 -11.17
N PRO A 45 5.15 -15.76 -11.51
CA PRO A 45 4.66 -16.01 -12.85
C PRO A 45 5.59 -15.28 -13.81
N SER A 46 6.07 -15.98 -14.83
CA SER A 46 6.93 -15.33 -15.80
C SER A 46 6.14 -14.18 -16.43
N LEU A 47 6.81 -13.10 -16.81
CA LEU A 47 6.15 -11.93 -17.39
C LEU A 47 5.31 -12.32 -18.62
N LEU A 48 5.72 -13.39 -19.30
CA LEU A 48 5.03 -14.03 -20.41
C LEU A 48 3.74 -14.74 -19.97
N ASP A 49 3.75 -15.49 -18.87
CA ASP A 49 2.55 -16.16 -18.34
C ASP A 49 1.45 -15.14 -17.98
N HIS A 50 1.85 -13.97 -17.45
CA HIS A 50 0.92 -12.89 -17.14
C HIS A 50 0.27 -12.30 -18.39
N LEU A 51 1.06 -12.06 -19.44
CA LEU A 51 0.54 -11.59 -20.72
C LEU A 51 -0.33 -12.65 -21.42
N GLN A 52 0.00 -13.94 -21.28
CA GLN A 52 -0.76 -15.04 -21.87
C GLN A 52 -2.14 -15.19 -21.19
N ALA A 53 -2.22 -14.89 -19.90
CA ALA A 53 -3.49 -14.83 -19.18
C ALA A 53 -4.38 -13.65 -19.66
N LEU A 54 -3.78 -12.52 -20.04
CA LEU A 54 -4.49 -11.35 -20.56
C LEU A 54 -4.89 -11.47 -22.03
N PHE A 55 -4.11 -12.22 -22.82
CA PHE A 55 -4.37 -12.45 -24.24
C PHE A 55 -4.34 -13.95 -24.59
N PRO A 56 -5.34 -14.75 -24.15
CA PRO A 56 -5.33 -16.20 -24.33
C PRO A 56 -5.37 -16.67 -25.79
N HIS A 57 -5.78 -15.79 -26.71
CA HIS A 57 -5.93 -16.06 -28.15
C HIS A 57 -4.73 -15.55 -28.99
N MET A 58 -3.72 -14.94 -28.36
CA MET A 58 -2.54 -14.44 -29.07
C MET A 58 -1.42 -15.48 -29.13
N ASP A 59 -0.66 -15.45 -30.23
CA ASP A 59 0.50 -16.31 -30.41
C ASP A 59 1.59 -15.99 -29.36
N PRO A 60 2.05 -16.98 -28.58
CA PRO A 60 3.11 -16.79 -27.58
C PRO A 60 4.40 -16.20 -28.16
N GLU A 61 4.74 -16.45 -29.43
CA GLU A 61 5.92 -15.84 -30.06
C GLU A 61 5.78 -14.32 -30.26
N LEU A 62 4.57 -13.84 -30.55
CA LEU A 62 4.30 -12.40 -30.68
C LEU A 62 4.32 -11.71 -29.31
N LEU A 63 3.86 -12.43 -28.30
CA LEU A 63 3.87 -11.99 -26.90
C LEU A 63 5.30 -11.80 -26.38
N GLU A 64 6.17 -12.77 -26.67
CA GLU A 64 7.58 -12.73 -26.29
C GLU A 64 8.34 -11.62 -27.04
N ARG A 65 8.09 -11.44 -28.34
CA ARG A 65 8.67 -10.34 -29.12
C ARG A 65 8.22 -8.97 -28.62
N ALA A 66 6.93 -8.78 -28.34
CA ALA A 66 6.42 -7.53 -27.80
C ALA A 66 7.02 -7.21 -26.42
N LEU A 67 7.17 -8.22 -25.56
CA LEU A 67 7.83 -8.07 -24.26
C LEU A 67 9.31 -7.67 -24.42
N LEU A 68 10.03 -8.29 -25.36
CA LEU A 68 11.43 -7.99 -25.65
C LEU A 68 11.61 -6.56 -26.21
N GLU A 69 10.77 -6.16 -27.16
CA GLU A 69 10.76 -4.82 -27.76
C GLU A 69 10.41 -3.73 -26.73
N CYS A 70 9.57 -4.06 -25.75
CA CYS A 70 9.20 -3.17 -24.65
C CYS A 70 10.15 -3.25 -23.44
N GLY A 71 11.33 -3.88 -23.58
CA GLY A 71 12.34 -3.92 -22.53
C GLY A 71 11.90 -4.64 -21.26
N ASN A 72 11.12 -5.72 -21.39
CA ASN A 72 10.51 -6.48 -20.28
C ASN A 72 9.54 -5.67 -19.41
N ASN A 73 9.02 -4.54 -19.91
CA ASN A 73 8.00 -3.78 -19.24
C ASN A 73 6.60 -4.28 -19.65
N ILE A 74 5.92 -4.96 -18.72
CA ILE A 74 4.59 -5.55 -18.94
C ILE A 74 3.57 -4.48 -19.36
N ASP A 75 3.50 -3.34 -18.67
CA ASP A 75 2.46 -2.32 -18.93
C ASP A 75 2.58 -1.72 -20.33
N THR A 76 3.83 -1.56 -20.80
CA THR A 76 4.12 -1.05 -22.14
C THR A 76 3.81 -2.09 -23.21
N ALA A 77 4.13 -3.37 -22.94
CA ALA A 77 3.77 -4.48 -23.81
C ALA A 77 2.25 -4.67 -23.91
N ILE A 78 1.50 -4.57 -22.81
CA ILE A 78 0.03 -4.65 -22.80
C ILE A 78 -0.57 -3.56 -23.69
N LYS A 79 -0.13 -2.30 -23.55
CA LYS A 79 -0.64 -1.18 -24.38
C LYS A 79 -0.39 -1.42 -25.87
N ARG A 80 0.84 -1.81 -26.23
CA ARG A 80 1.21 -2.09 -27.63
C ARG A 80 0.42 -3.28 -28.19
N LEU A 81 0.21 -4.33 -27.40
CA LEU A 81 -0.59 -5.48 -27.80
C LEU A 81 -2.07 -5.11 -27.93
N GLN A 82 -2.62 -4.27 -27.05
CA GLN A 82 -3.98 -3.74 -27.19
C GLN A 82 -4.12 -2.90 -28.46
N GLU A 83 -3.16 -2.03 -28.76
CA GLU A 83 -3.11 -1.26 -30.01
C GLU A 83 -3.04 -2.17 -31.25
N LEU A 84 -2.30 -3.29 -31.19
CA LEU A 84 -2.28 -4.27 -32.28
C LEU A 84 -3.62 -5.03 -32.42
N HIS A 85 -4.31 -5.31 -31.31
CA HIS A 85 -5.65 -5.90 -31.34
C HIS A 85 -6.71 -4.94 -31.88
N LEU A 86 -6.64 -3.65 -31.52
CA LEU A 86 -7.55 -2.60 -31.98
C LEU A 86 -7.24 -2.19 -33.42
N GLY A 87 -5.97 -2.08 -33.78
CA GLY A 87 -5.51 -1.74 -35.14
C GLY A 87 -5.80 -2.83 -36.19
N ALA A 88 -6.00 -4.08 -35.77
CA ALA A 88 -6.49 -5.14 -36.65
C ALA A 88 -8.00 -5.01 -36.96
N ALA A 89 -8.77 -4.32 -36.12
CA ALA A 89 -10.18 -4.00 -36.38
C ALA A 89 -10.34 -2.69 -37.19
N ASP A 90 -9.37 -1.77 -37.09
CA ASP A 90 -9.45 -0.43 -37.72
C ASP A 90 -8.77 -0.30 -39.09
N ALA A 91 -8.38 -1.40 -39.74
CA ALA A 91 -7.91 -1.40 -41.13
C ALA A 91 -9.05 -1.25 -42.17
N THR A 92 -10.20 -0.71 -41.80
CA THR A 92 -11.27 -0.30 -42.72
C THR A 92 -12.00 0.91 -42.14
N GLY A 93 -11.47 2.10 -42.33
CA GLY A 93 -12.17 3.32 -41.93
C GLY A 93 -11.32 4.57 -42.05
N GLU A 94 -11.70 5.42 -42.98
CA GLU A 94 -10.94 6.57 -43.45
C GLU A 94 -10.88 7.74 -42.44
N LYS A 95 -9.69 8.34 -42.32
CA LYS A 95 -9.39 9.78 -42.46
C LYS A 95 -10.44 10.81 -41.97
N MET A 96 -10.06 11.62 -40.97
CA MET A 96 -9.94 13.11 -41.04
C MET A 96 -10.27 13.84 -39.70
N GLY A 97 -9.28 14.58 -39.17
CA GLY A 97 -9.39 16.03 -38.87
C GLY A 97 -10.11 16.54 -37.59
N PRO A 98 -9.46 17.36 -36.73
CA PRO A 98 -10.00 17.91 -35.46
C PRO A 98 -10.37 19.42 -35.51
N VAL A 99 -11.31 19.89 -34.67
CA VAL A 99 -11.53 21.30 -34.21
C VAL A 99 -12.43 21.22 -32.93
N GLU A 100 -12.00 21.57 -31.71
CA GLU A 100 -12.08 22.90 -31.01
C GLU A 100 -13.50 23.53 -30.96
N GLU A 101 -13.99 24.30 -29.98
CA GLU A 101 -13.64 24.77 -28.62
C GLU A 101 -14.90 25.58 -28.15
N LEU A 102 -15.01 25.89 -26.85
CA LEU A 102 -15.82 26.98 -26.25
C LEU A 102 -17.37 26.81 -26.22
N GLY A 103 -18.13 27.17 -25.19
CA GLY A 103 -17.88 27.88 -23.94
C GLY A 103 -19.20 28.53 -23.46
N THR A 104 -19.52 28.36 -22.17
CA THR A 104 -20.28 29.27 -21.26
C THR A 104 -21.50 30.05 -21.76
N THR A 105 -22.63 29.95 -21.05
CA THR A 105 -23.19 31.07 -20.24
C THR A 105 -24.44 30.65 -19.45
N ALA A 106 -24.45 31.03 -18.18
CA ALA A 106 -25.56 30.99 -17.26
C ALA A 106 -26.06 32.43 -17.07
N GLU A 107 -27.37 32.69 -17.08
CA GLU A 107 -27.98 33.80 -16.34
C GLU A 107 -29.43 33.46 -15.94
N GLN A 108 -29.67 33.47 -14.63
CA GLN A 108 -30.97 33.53 -13.96
C GLN A 108 -31.16 34.98 -13.48
N GLY A 109 -32.35 35.55 -13.65
CA GLY A 109 -32.72 36.84 -13.08
C GLY A 109 -34.22 37.11 -13.17
N THR A 110 -34.81 37.45 -12.03
CA THR A 110 -36.21 37.23 -11.66
C THR A 110 -37.03 38.54 -11.61
N VAL A 111 -38.36 38.38 -11.59
CA VAL A 111 -39.42 39.25 -11.01
C VAL A 111 -40.09 40.29 -11.93
N THR A 112 -41.38 40.05 -12.22
CA THR A 112 -42.47 40.99 -11.95
C THR A 112 -43.76 40.23 -11.62
N ASN A 113 -44.36 40.62 -10.49
CA ASN A 113 -45.65 40.18 -9.98
C ASN A 113 -46.74 41.13 -10.51
N ASN A 114 -47.95 40.62 -10.78
CA ASN A 114 -49.22 41.33 -10.57
C ASN A 114 -50.43 40.51 -11.04
N GLY A 115 -51.43 40.38 -10.15
CA GLY A 115 -52.81 40.72 -10.49
C GLY A 115 -53.74 39.60 -10.94
N GLU A 116 -54.17 38.80 -9.97
CA GLU A 116 -55.49 38.18 -9.78
C GLU A 116 -56.64 38.58 -10.76
N ALA A 117 -57.22 37.55 -11.40
CA ALA A 117 -58.65 37.51 -11.73
C ALA A 117 -59.10 36.05 -11.83
N ALA A 118 -60.02 35.68 -10.94
CA ALA A 118 -60.70 34.40 -10.95
C ALA A 118 -61.59 34.26 -12.20
N ASP A 119 -61.49 33.14 -12.90
CA ASP A 119 -62.65 32.55 -13.55
C ASP A 119 -62.59 31.02 -13.48
N THR A 120 -63.77 30.47 -13.26
CA THR A 120 -64.04 29.13 -12.74
C THR A 120 -64.51 28.30 -13.92
N THR A 121 -63.75 27.33 -14.41
CA THR A 121 -64.35 26.26 -15.22
C THR A 121 -63.54 24.96 -15.15
N ALA A 122 -64.24 23.91 -14.73
CA ALA A 122 -63.94 22.49 -14.91
C ALA A 122 -62.65 21.94 -14.27
N GLN A 123 -62.84 21.42 -13.06
CA GLN A 123 -62.02 20.34 -12.50
C GLN A 123 -61.87 19.21 -13.53
N ILE A 124 -60.65 19.04 -14.03
CA ILE A 124 -60.16 17.73 -14.44
C ILE A 124 -59.46 17.19 -13.19
N PRO A 125 -59.86 16.04 -12.63
CA PRO A 125 -59.11 15.46 -11.52
C PRO A 125 -57.68 15.16 -12.01
N SER A 126 -56.73 15.92 -11.48
CA SER A 126 -55.32 15.61 -11.52
C SER A 126 -55.08 14.21 -10.97
N ALA A 127 -54.06 13.57 -11.54
CA ALA A 127 -53.65 12.18 -11.35
C ALA A 127 -53.77 11.63 -9.91
N PRO A 128 -53.99 10.30 -9.76
CA PRO A 128 -53.58 9.65 -8.52
C PRO A 128 -52.04 9.66 -8.48
N GLU A 129 -51.47 10.51 -7.62
CA GLU A 129 -50.02 10.70 -7.39
C GLU A 129 -49.30 9.49 -6.74
N THR A 130 -49.94 8.32 -6.68
CA THR A 130 -49.28 7.07 -6.29
C THR A 130 -49.44 6.08 -7.42
N LEU A 131 -48.51 6.13 -8.37
CA LEU A 131 -48.42 5.10 -9.39
C LEU A 131 -48.15 3.76 -8.69
N PRO A 132 -48.86 2.69 -9.09
CA PRO A 132 -48.67 1.38 -8.49
C PRO A 132 -47.20 0.97 -8.58
N VAL A 133 -46.65 0.44 -7.50
CA VAL A 133 -45.24 -0.02 -7.46
C VAL A 133 -45.17 -1.51 -7.73
N ASP A 134 -46.24 -2.25 -7.41
CA ASP A 134 -46.32 -3.69 -7.62
C ASP A 134 -47.05 -4.05 -8.93
N GLY A 135 -46.59 -5.12 -9.57
CA GLY A 135 -47.16 -5.61 -10.83
C GLY A 135 -48.62 -6.06 -10.68
N ALA A 136 -49.00 -6.58 -9.50
CA ALA A 136 -50.38 -6.99 -9.24
C ALA A 136 -51.35 -5.79 -9.21
N GLU A 137 -50.94 -4.67 -8.61
CA GLU A 137 -51.73 -3.44 -8.56
C GLU A 137 -51.91 -2.83 -9.97
N TRP A 138 -50.89 -2.92 -10.82
CA TRP A 138 -51.01 -2.53 -12.24
C TRP A 138 -52.01 -3.41 -13.01
N VAL A 139 -52.05 -4.72 -12.74
CA VAL A 139 -53.00 -5.65 -13.37
C VAL A 139 -54.43 -5.33 -12.93
N ASP A 140 -54.66 -5.12 -11.63
CA ASP A 140 -55.98 -4.79 -11.10
C ASP A 140 -56.49 -3.45 -11.65
N LEU A 141 -55.62 -2.45 -11.74
CA LEU A 141 -55.94 -1.13 -12.32
C LEU A 141 -56.24 -1.24 -13.83
N PHE A 142 -55.49 -2.07 -14.54
CA PHE A 142 -55.70 -2.30 -15.97
C PHE A 142 -57.04 -3.01 -16.25
N VAL A 143 -57.36 -4.07 -15.49
CA VAL A 143 -58.63 -4.79 -15.61
C VAL A 143 -59.81 -3.90 -15.21
N GLY A 144 -59.68 -3.13 -14.13
CA GLY A 144 -60.71 -2.19 -13.68
C GLY A 144 -61.07 -1.16 -14.75
N GLU A 145 -60.06 -0.55 -15.41
CA GLU A 145 -60.32 0.46 -16.44
C GLU A 145 -60.85 -0.08 -17.75
N MET A 146 -60.53 -1.33 -18.10
CA MET A 146 -61.16 -1.98 -19.24
C MET A 146 -62.62 -2.37 -18.96
N MET A 147 -62.93 -2.80 -17.73
CA MET A 147 -64.31 -3.13 -17.33
C MET A 147 -65.24 -1.92 -17.32
N GLY A 148 -64.69 -0.71 -17.10
CA GLY A 148 -65.42 0.55 -17.16
C GLY A 148 -65.61 1.14 -18.57
N ALA A 149 -65.09 0.50 -19.62
CA ALA A 149 -65.15 1.02 -20.98
C ALA A 149 -66.55 0.86 -21.62
N SER A 150 -66.98 1.91 -22.31
CA SER A 150 -68.30 1.97 -22.98
C SER A 150 -68.33 1.29 -24.35
N SER A 151 -67.16 1.08 -24.97
CA SER A 151 -66.99 0.45 -26.26
C SER A 151 -65.59 -0.17 -26.37
N VAL A 152 -65.39 -1.02 -27.37
CA VAL A 152 -64.08 -1.65 -27.63
C VAL A 152 -63.02 -0.60 -27.96
N ASP A 153 -63.38 0.47 -28.67
CA ASP A 153 -62.41 1.52 -29.03
C ASP A 153 -62.08 2.43 -27.84
N ASP A 154 -63.05 2.66 -26.93
CA ASP A 154 -62.81 3.30 -25.62
C ASP A 154 -61.87 2.45 -24.75
N ALA A 155 -62.06 1.13 -24.71
CA ALA A 155 -61.16 0.21 -24.00
C ALA A 155 -59.73 0.24 -24.57
N LYS A 156 -59.57 0.27 -25.90
CA LYS A 156 -58.25 0.40 -26.55
C LYS A 156 -57.57 1.73 -26.21
N ALA A 157 -58.32 2.84 -26.25
CA ALA A 157 -57.78 4.16 -25.91
C ALA A 157 -57.31 4.21 -24.45
N ARG A 158 -58.10 3.65 -23.51
CA ARG A 158 -57.73 3.52 -22.10
C ARG A 158 -56.52 2.63 -21.89
N ALA A 159 -56.48 1.46 -22.53
CA ALA A 159 -55.35 0.53 -22.46
C ALA A 159 -54.05 1.19 -22.98
N SER A 160 -54.13 1.89 -24.12
CA SER A 160 -52.98 2.62 -24.67
C SER A 160 -52.45 3.67 -23.70
N LYS A 161 -53.34 4.44 -23.07
CA LYS A 161 -52.95 5.46 -22.10
C LYS A 161 -52.33 4.85 -20.84
N LEU A 162 -52.89 3.75 -20.32
CA LEU A 162 -52.33 3.05 -19.16
C LEU A 162 -50.96 2.45 -19.43
N LEU A 163 -50.76 1.85 -20.60
CA LEU A 163 -49.46 1.33 -21.01
C LEU A 163 -48.41 2.43 -21.16
N GLU A 164 -48.79 3.60 -21.66
CA GLU A 164 -47.89 4.76 -21.73
C GLU A 164 -47.46 5.23 -20.33
N VAL A 165 -48.39 5.25 -19.35
CA VAL A 165 -48.07 5.60 -17.96
C VAL A 165 -47.19 4.53 -17.32
N LEU A 166 -47.45 3.24 -17.59
CA LEU A 166 -46.61 2.13 -17.14
C LEU A 166 -45.18 2.25 -17.69
N GLU A 167 -45.03 2.53 -18.98
CA GLU A 167 -43.71 2.70 -19.62
C GLU A 167 -42.91 3.85 -19.00
N LYS A 168 -43.57 4.98 -18.73
CA LYS A 168 -42.97 6.12 -18.03
C LYS A 168 -42.54 5.73 -16.61
N SER A 169 -43.42 5.06 -15.87
CA SER A 169 -43.15 4.59 -14.51
C SER A 169 -41.95 3.63 -14.46
N ILE A 170 -41.89 2.66 -15.39
CA ILE A 170 -40.77 1.73 -15.50
C ILE A 170 -39.47 2.47 -15.82
N SER A 171 -39.52 3.40 -16.79
CA SER A 171 -38.34 4.17 -17.21
C SER A 171 -37.79 5.03 -16.08
N GLU A 172 -38.67 5.70 -15.32
CA GLU A 172 -38.32 6.50 -14.15
C GLU A 172 -37.73 5.64 -13.03
N ASN A 173 -38.32 4.47 -12.77
CA ASN A 173 -37.83 3.56 -11.74
C ASN A 173 -36.44 2.99 -12.10
N ILE A 174 -36.22 2.59 -13.36
CA ILE A 174 -34.90 2.14 -13.84
C ILE A 174 -33.87 3.26 -13.70
N ALA A 175 -34.21 4.49 -14.10
CA ALA A 175 -33.31 5.63 -13.96
C ALA A 175 -32.97 5.93 -12.49
N LYS A 176 -33.96 5.83 -11.59
CA LYS A 176 -33.78 6.01 -10.15
C LYS A 176 -32.92 4.90 -9.54
N GLU A 177 -33.16 3.64 -9.92
CA GLU A 177 -32.36 2.51 -9.46
C GLU A 177 -30.92 2.61 -9.93
N ALA A 178 -30.68 2.99 -11.18
CA ALA A 178 -29.35 3.24 -11.73
C ALA A 178 -28.63 4.39 -11.01
N ALA A 179 -29.34 5.50 -10.74
CA ALA A 179 -28.78 6.61 -9.97
C ALA A 179 -28.46 6.20 -8.52
N GLN A 180 -29.32 5.40 -7.90
CA GLN A 180 -29.11 4.92 -6.54
C GLN A 180 -27.96 3.92 -6.44
N SER A 181 -27.84 2.98 -7.38
CA SER A 181 -26.75 2.00 -7.42
C SER A 181 -25.42 2.70 -7.66
N PHE A 182 -25.36 3.63 -8.62
CA PHE A 182 -24.19 4.46 -8.89
C PHE A 182 -23.79 5.29 -7.65
N HIS A 183 -24.76 5.91 -6.96
CA HIS A 183 -24.49 6.67 -5.76
C HIS A 183 -23.91 5.80 -4.63
N LYS A 184 -24.47 4.60 -4.41
CA LYS A 184 -23.96 3.63 -3.43
C LYS A 184 -22.52 3.21 -3.76
N GLU A 185 -22.24 2.87 -5.01
CA GLU A 185 -20.89 2.52 -5.46
C GLU A 185 -19.90 3.67 -5.25
N ASN A 186 -20.29 4.89 -5.62
CA ASN A 186 -19.46 6.08 -5.43
C ASN A 186 -19.12 6.32 -3.95
N MET A 187 -20.07 6.11 -3.04
CA MET A 187 -19.84 6.21 -1.60
C MET A 187 -18.86 5.12 -1.11
N MET A 188 -19.06 3.87 -1.52
CA MET A 188 -18.16 2.77 -1.16
C MET A 188 -16.73 3.01 -1.68
N LEU A 189 -16.57 3.48 -2.92
CA LEU A 189 -15.25 3.80 -3.49
C LEU A 189 -14.58 4.96 -2.74
N LYS A 190 -15.32 6.00 -2.38
CA LYS A 190 -14.80 7.12 -1.57
C LYS A 190 -14.32 6.65 -0.19
N GLU A 191 -15.06 5.76 0.46
CA GLU A 191 -14.67 5.19 1.75
C GLU A 191 -13.39 4.35 1.63
N GLN A 192 -13.29 3.49 0.61
CA GLN A 192 -12.07 2.73 0.35
C GLN A 192 -10.85 3.62 0.08
N ILE A 193 -11.02 4.68 -0.73
CA ILE A 193 -9.95 5.66 -0.98
C ILE A 193 -9.53 6.33 0.33
N GLN A 194 -10.48 6.70 1.19
CA GLN A 194 -10.18 7.32 2.48
C GLN A 194 -9.38 6.38 3.40
N VAL A 195 -9.74 5.09 3.45
CA VAL A 195 -8.98 4.07 4.19
C VAL A 195 -7.56 3.95 3.65
N LEU A 196 -7.40 3.83 2.33
CA LEU A 196 -6.08 3.74 1.70
C LEU A 196 -5.19 4.96 1.99
N ILE A 197 -5.77 6.17 2.03
CA ILE A 197 -5.04 7.39 2.41
C ILE A 197 -4.57 7.33 3.86
N GLN A 198 -5.41 6.84 4.78
CA GLN A 198 -5.05 6.69 6.19
C GLN A 198 -3.92 5.66 6.34
N GLU A 199 -4.03 4.50 5.70
CA GLU A 199 -2.99 3.46 5.71
C GLU A 199 -1.68 3.98 5.11
N ASN A 200 -1.74 4.71 3.98
CA ASN A 200 -0.56 5.33 3.37
C ASN A 200 0.14 6.32 4.33
N THR A 201 -0.64 7.04 5.13
CA THR A 201 -0.12 7.95 6.15
C THR A 201 0.59 7.19 7.27
N VAL A 202 0.01 6.09 7.73
CA VAL A 202 0.63 5.20 8.75
C VAL A 202 1.93 4.62 8.21
N LEU A 203 1.93 4.12 6.97
CA LEU A 203 3.11 3.57 6.30
C LEU A 203 4.21 4.64 6.16
N LYS A 204 3.89 5.85 5.73
CA LYS A 204 4.86 6.97 5.66
C LYS A 204 5.48 7.28 7.01
N ARG A 205 4.69 7.29 8.08
CA ARG A 205 5.20 7.47 9.46
C ARG A 205 6.13 6.32 9.88
N ALA A 206 5.74 5.07 9.59
CA ALA A 206 6.55 3.91 9.90
C ALA A 206 7.91 3.94 9.17
N VAL A 207 7.90 4.30 7.88
CA VAL A 207 9.13 4.44 7.08
C VAL A 207 10.03 5.55 7.61
N ALA A 208 9.46 6.70 8.00
CA ALA A 208 10.23 7.79 8.59
C ALA A 208 10.93 7.36 9.90
N ILE A 209 10.21 6.67 10.79
CA ILE A 209 10.76 6.13 12.03
C ILE A 209 11.86 5.09 11.74
N GLN A 210 11.64 4.22 10.76
CA GLN A 210 12.62 3.21 10.40
C GLN A 210 13.90 3.82 9.84
N HIS A 211 13.76 4.86 9.01
CA HIS A 211 14.89 5.61 8.47
C HIS A 211 15.69 6.32 9.57
N GLU A 212 15.01 6.98 10.51
CA GLU A 212 15.64 7.62 11.67
C GLU A 212 16.44 6.62 12.51
N ARG A 213 15.83 5.46 12.84
CA ARG A 213 16.52 4.38 13.56
C ARG A 213 17.74 3.87 12.81
N GLN A 214 17.61 3.66 11.50
CA GLN A 214 18.72 3.20 10.67
C GLN A 214 19.87 4.20 10.69
N LYS A 215 19.57 5.50 10.61
CA LYS A 215 20.56 6.57 10.72
C LYS A 215 21.27 6.54 12.08
N GLU A 216 20.52 6.45 13.18
CA GLU A 216 21.13 6.33 14.52
C GLU A 216 22.06 5.11 14.65
N TYR A 217 21.71 3.98 14.03
CA TYR A 217 22.59 2.80 14.03
C TYR A 217 23.87 3.03 13.24
N GLN A 218 23.77 3.72 12.10
CA GLN A 218 24.95 4.10 11.31
C GLN A 218 25.86 5.05 12.10
N ASP A 219 25.29 6.06 12.74
CA ASP A 219 26.04 7.02 13.56
C ASP A 219 26.75 6.31 14.74
N LYS A 220 26.05 5.42 15.45
CA LYS A 220 26.65 4.59 16.51
C LYS A 220 27.75 3.66 15.98
N ASN A 221 27.58 3.11 14.79
CA ASN A 221 28.62 2.27 14.19
C ASN A 221 29.88 3.08 13.87
N ASN A 222 29.72 4.28 13.33
CA ASN A 222 30.84 5.20 13.05
C ASN A 222 31.58 5.59 14.34
N GLU A 223 30.85 5.92 15.40
CA GLU A 223 31.44 6.21 16.71
C GLU A 223 32.18 5.00 17.29
N LEU A 224 31.59 3.81 17.17
CA LEU A 224 32.22 2.56 17.61
C LEU A 224 33.52 2.28 16.85
N GLU A 225 33.54 2.51 15.54
CA GLU A 225 34.76 2.40 14.72
C GLU A 225 35.84 3.39 15.15
N HIS A 226 35.46 4.65 15.39
CA HIS A 226 36.38 5.66 15.92
C HIS A 226 36.95 5.26 17.28
N LEU A 227 36.10 4.79 18.20
CA LEU A 227 36.55 4.31 19.52
C LEU A 227 37.49 3.11 19.42
N LYS A 228 37.23 2.16 18.51
CA LYS A 228 38.16 1.04 18.25
C LYS A 228 39.54 1.53 17.80
N GLN A 229 39.58 2.52 16.91
CA GLN A 229 40.84 3.11 16.47
C GLN A 229 41.59 3.77 17.63
N LEU A 230 40.89 4.55 18.46
CA LEU A 230 41.50 5.20 19.62
C LEU A 230 42.03 4.19 20.65
N VAL A 231 41.28 3.11 20.91
CA VAL A 231 41.74 2.02 21.77
C VAL A 231 42.99 1.35 21.21
N SER A 232 43.04 1.09 19.90
CA SER A 232 44.25 0.54 19.26
C SER A 232 45.45 1.47 19.44
N GLN A 233 45.26 2.78 19.25
CA GLN A 233 46.33 3.77 19.44
C GLN A 233 46.86 3.76 20.88
N TYR A 234 45.97 3.74 21.89
CA TYR A 234 46.41 3.67 23.28
C TYR A 234 47.12 2.36 23.62
N GLN A 235 46.69 1.22 23.06
CA GLN A 235 47.37 -0.05 23.23
C GLN A 235 48.81 -0.02 22.67
N ASP A 236 49.00 0.60 21.50
CA ASP A 236 50.34 0.72 20.90
C ASP A 236 51.25 1.70 21.66
N GLN A 237 50.69 2.81 22.18
CA GLN A 237 51.40 3.71 23.08
C GLN A 237 51.85 3.00 24.36
N LEU A 238 50.97 2.19 24.96
CA LEU A 238 51.28 1.43 26.16
C LEU A 238 52.42 0.43 25.90
N ARG A 239 52.35 -0.32 24.80
CA ARG A 239 53.41 -1.25 24.37
C ARG A 239 54.75 -0.53 24.17
N THR A 240 54.72 0.66 23.58
CA THR A 240 55.93 1.48 23.37
C THR A 240 56.56 1.93 24.70
N LEU A 241 55.73 2.39 25.64
CA LEU A 241 56.19 2.79 26.97
C LEU A 241 56.73 1.60 27.78
N GLU A 242 56.10 0.43 27.69
CA GLU A 242 56.59 -0.80 28.31
C GLU A 242 57.98 -1.19 27.80
N VAL A 243 58.19 -1.16 26.48
CA VAL A 243 59.50 -1.45 25.87
C VAL A 243 60.55 -0.42 26.30
N ASN A 244 60.21 0.86 26.31
CA ASN A 244 61.13 1.93 26.76
C ASN A 244 61.50 1.78 28.23
N ASN A 245 60.53 1.45 29.09
CA ASN A 245 60.78 1.25 30.52
C ASN A 245 61.67 0.02 30.76
N TYR A 246 61.44 -1.06 30.02
CA TYR A 246 62.31 -2.23 30.06
C TYR A 246 63.74 -1.90 29.63
N ALA A 247 63.92 -1.18 28.51
CA ALA A 247 65.24 -0.75 28.03
C ALA A 247 65.96 0.11 29.08
N LEU A 248 65.28 1.11 29.67
CA LEU A 248 65.83 1.95 30.73
C LEU A 248 66.23 1.12 31.97
N THR A 249 65.39 0.17 32.39
CA THR A 249 65.68 -0.71 33.51
C THR A 249 66.92 -1.57 33.25
N MET A 250 67.06 -2.11 32.03
CA MET A 250 68.25 -2.87 31.61
C MET A 250 69.50 -2.00 31.61
N HIS A 251 69.43 -0.78 31.07
CA HIS A 251 70.55 0.16 31.08
C HIS A 251 70.96 0.57 32.50
N LEU A 252 69.99 0.83 33.39
CA LEU A 252 70.27 1.12 34.80
C LEU A 252 70.99 -0.03 35.50
N ARG A 253 70.53 -1.26 35.28
CA ARG A 253 71.17 -2.46 35.84
C ARG A 253 72.60 -2.62 35.33
N GLN A 254 72.83 -2.41 34.04
CA GLN A 254 74.16 -2.44 33.44
C GLN A 254 75.08 -1.39 34.06
N ALA A 255 74.60 -0.14 34.23
CA ALA A 255 75.36 0.95 34.84
C ALA A 255 75.72 0.66 36.32
N GLN A 256 74.80 0.07 37.08
CA GLN A 256 75.05 -0.35 38.46
C GLN A 256 76.08 -1.47 38.57
N GLN A 257 76.05 -2.44 37.63
CA GLN A 257 77.02 -3.54 37.59
C GLN A 257 78.40 -3.10 37.07
N SER A 258 78.46 -2.14 36.15
CA SER A 258 79.73 -1.53 35.71
C SER A 258 80.32 -0.57 36.75
N ASN A 259 79.53 -0.10 37.72
CA ASN A 259 79.99 0.64 38.90
C ASN A 259 80.50 -0.29 40.02
N SER A 260 81.20 -1.36 39.66
CA SER A 260 82.10 -2.05 40.58
C SER A 260 83.31 -1.14 40.84
N ILE A 261 83.12 -0.06 41.59
CA ILE A 261 84.22 0.63 42.28
C ILE A 261 84.65 -0.33 43.39
N PRO A 262 85.87 -0.90 43.36
CA PRO A 262 86.44 -1.56 44.53
C PRO A 262 86.50 -0.51 45.63
N GLY A 263 85.78 -0.74 46.72
CA GLY A 263 85.51 0.25 47.75
C GLY A 263 86.73 1.06 48.17
N ARG A 264 86.67 2.38 47.93
CA ARG A 264 87.38 3.36 48.74
C ARG A 264 86.69 4.72 48.63
N PHE A 265 85.47 4.81 49.13
CA PHE A 265 84.96 6.10 49.59
C PHE A 265 85.53 6.33 50.99
N HIS A 266 86.34 7.38 51.12
CA HIS A 266 86.87 7.84 52.40
C HIS A 266 85.71 8.44 53.21
N PRO A 267 85.43 7.97 54.44
CA PRO A 267 84.61 8.72 55.36
C PRO A 267 85.47 9.84 55.96
N ASP A 268 84.83 10.99 56.13
CA ASP A 268 85.25 12.14 56.93
C ASP A 268 86.45 12.94 56.42
N ILE A 269 86.16 14.07 55.75
CA ILE A 269 86.88 15.32 56.00
C ILE A 269 85.84 16.45 56.07
N PHE A 270 85.92 17.18 57.19
CA PHE A 270 85.11 18.32 57.64
C PHE A 270 84.96 19.47 56.62
#